data_AF-A0A1V3XUZ3-F1
#
_entry.id   AF-A0A1V3XUZ3-F1
#
_cell.length_a   1.000
_cell.length_b   1.000
_cell.length_c   1.000
_cell.angle_alpha   90.00
_cell.angle_beta   90.00
_cell.angle_gamma   90.00
#
_symmetry.space_group_name_H-M   'P 1'
#
loop_
_entity.id
_entity.type
_entity.pdbx_description
1 polymer ?
#
loop_
_entity_poly.entity_id
_entity_poly.type
_entity_poly.pdbx_seq_one_letter_code
_entity_poly.pdbx_strand_id
1 'polypeptide(L)'
;MIRNTFIQGTLSIVFATVVMVVFVTGVVVAFKTIRGSGRPLAEDEPVPSKLFAPAGLIPTAAERELQRRWNELPGSATKPLGARKH
;
A
#
# COMPACT_ATOMS: atom_id res chain seq x y z
N MET A 1 -38.27 43.64 9.53
CA MET A 1 -37.06 42.82 9.76
C MET A 1 -37.25 41.39 9.23
N ILE A 2 -37.33 41.20 7.91
CA ILE A 2 -37.58 39.86 7.30
C ILE A 2 -36.38 39.40 6.45
N ARG A 3 -35.56 40.33 5.95
CA ARG A 3 -34.37 40.01 5.14
C ARG A 3 -33.31 39.22 5.92
N ASN A 4 -33.10 39.53 7.19
CA ASN A 4 -32.05 38.88 7.99
C ASN A 4 -32.36 37.41 8.28
N THR A 5 -33.63 37.08 8.55
CA THR A 5 -34.07 35.70 8.82
C THR A 5 -33.94 34.81 7.58
N PHE A 6 -34.12 35.36 6.38
CA PHE A 6 -33.97 34.59 5.15
C PHE A 6 -32.52 34.13 4.94
N ILE A 7 -31.55 35.02 5.20
CA ILE A 7 -30.12 34.71 5.17
C ILE A 7 -29.72 33.74 6.30
N GLN A 8 -30.30 33.89 7.49
CA GLN A 8 -30.08 32.97 8.60
C GLN A 8 -30.60 31.55 8.30
N GLY A 9 -31.75 31.45 7.63
CA GLY A 9 -32.36 30.17 7.25
C GLY A 9 -31.57 29.46 6.15
N THR A 10 -31.19 30.17 5.08
CA THR A 10 -30.44 29.56 3.98
C THR A 10 -29.03 29.15 4.39
N LEU A 11 -28.33 29.95 5.20
CA LEU A 11 -27.02 29.60 5.72
C LEU A 11 -27.07 28.33 6.60
N SER A 12 -28.11 28.22 7.43
CA SER A 12 -28.35 27.03 8.26
C SER A 12 -28.58 25.77 7.42
N ILE A 13 -29.42 25.87 6.37
CA ILE A 13 -29.72 24.73 5.50
C ILE A 13 -28.47 24.27 4.74
N VAL A 14 -27.69 25.20 4.17
CA VAL A 14 -26.45 24.87 3.46
C VAL A 14 -25.45 24.20 4.42
N PHE A 15 -25.27 24.75 5.61
CA PHE A 15 -24.40 24.17 6.62
C PHE A 15 -24.83 22.76 7.02
N ALA A 16 -26.11 22.58 7.35
CA ALA A 16 -26.66 21.27 7.72
C ALA A 16 -26.50 20.24 6.59
N THR A 17 -26.68 20.66 5.33
CA THR A 17 -26.53 19.78 4.16
C THR A 17 -25.08 19.33 3.99
N VAL A 18 -24.11 20.24 4.09
CA VAL A 18 -22.68 19.91 4.00
C VAL A 18 -22.28 18.95 5.13
N VAL A 19 -22.70 19.24 6.37
CA VAL A 19 -22.43 18.39 7.53
C VAL A 19 -23.05 17.01 7.34
N MET A 20 -24.29 16.92 6.86
CA MET A 20 -24.97 15.66 6.57
C MET A 20 -24.17 14.81 5.57
N VAL A 21 -23.72 15.41 4.45
CA VAL A 21 -22.94 14.69 3.42
C VAL A 21 -21.61 14.18 3.98
N VAL A 22 -20.88 15.02 4.72
CA VAL A 22 -19.61 14.62 5.35
C VAL A 22 -19.85 13.51 6.36
N PHE A 23 -20.88 13.61 7.19
CA PHE A 23 -21.24 12.60 8.18
C PHE A 23 -21.56 11.25 7.52
N VAL A 24 -22.44 11.24 6.51
CA VAL A 24 -22.79 10.02 5.76
C VAL A 24 -21.56 9.42 5.10
N THR A 25 -20.71 10.24 4.47
CA THR A 25 -19.47 9.77 3.83
C THR A 25 -18.53 9.14 4.86
N GLY A 26 -18.35 9.78 6.02
CA GLY A 26 -17.53 9.26 7.12
C GLY A 26 -18.06 7.94 7.67
N VAL A 27 -19.36 7.84 7.89
CA VAL A 27 -20.04 6.61 8.32
C VAL A 27 -19.87 5.50 7.29
N VAL A 28 -20.08 5.80 6.00
CA VAL A 28 -19.88 4.84 4.90
C VAL A 28 -18.44 4.36 4.86
N VAL A 29 -17.44 5.24 4.97
CA VAL A 29 -16.02 4.87 4.99
C VAL A 29 -15.68 4.03 6.22
N ALA A 30 -16.16 4.41 7.40
CA ALA A 30 -15.96 3.64 8.63
C ALA A 30 -16.52 2.22 8.50
N PHE A 31 -17.77 2.09 8.03
CA PHE A 31 -18.37 0.79 7.76
C PHE A 31 -17.64 0.03 6.64
N LYS A 32 -17.19 0.72 5.59
CA LYS A 32 -16.43 0.14 4.48
C LYS A 32 -15.14 -0.50 4.98
N THR A 33 -14.46 0.18 5.91
CA THR A 33 -13.22 -0.28 6.57
C THR A 33 -13.50 -1.43 7.53
N ILE A 34 -14.50 -1.31 8.40
CA ILE A 34 -14.86 -2.37 9.37
C ILE A 34 -15.35 -3.64 8.66
N ARG A 35 -16.15 -3.50 7.60
CA ARG A 35 -16.70 -4.62 6.83
C ARG A 35 -15.64 -5.31 5.96
N GLY A 36 -14.39 -4.88 6.02
CA GLY A 36 -13.31 -5.53 5.27
C GLY A 36 -13.50 -5.43 3.76
N SER A 37 -14.21 -4.40 3.26
CA SER A 37 -14.21 -4.11 1.82
C SER A 37 -12.93 -3.39 1.45
N GLY A 38 -11.85 -4.17 1.60
CA GLY A 38 -10.56 -3.91 1.02
C GLY A 38 -10.79 -3.48 -0.41
N ARG A 39 -10.41 -2.22 -0.67
CA ARG A 39 -9.84 -1.92 -1.98
C ARG A 39 -8.79 -3.02 -2.19
N PRO A 40 -8.70 -3.65 -3.37
CA PRO A 40 -7.57 -4.52 -3.66
C PRO A 40 -6.34 -3.75 -3.22
N LEU A 41 -5.64 -4.26 -2.20
CA LEU A 41 -4.38 -3.69 -1.80
C LEU A 41 -3.59 -3.69 -3.10
N ALA A 42 -3.07 -2.54 -3.53
CA ALA A 42 -2.13 -2.46 -4.65
C ALA A 42 -0.77 -3.10 -4.26
N GLU A 43 -0.81 -4.04 -3.32
CA GLU A 43 0.24 -4.98 -3.05
C GLU A 43 -0.05 -6.16 -3.96
N ASP A 44 0.73 -6.24 -5.04
CA ASP A 44 0.86 -7.45 -5.84
C ASP A 44 0.98 -8.64 -4.88
N GLU A 45 0.27 -9.75 -5.17
CA GLU A 45 0.35 -10.99 -4.39
C GLU A 45 1.81 -11.22 -3.97
N PRO A 46 2.14 -11.35 -2.67
CA PRO A 46 3.51 -11.32 -2.19
C PRO A 46 4.35 -12.38 -2.92
N VAL A 47 5.04 -11.95 -3.97
CA VAL A 47 5.82 -12.85 -4.82
C VAL A 47 7.04 -13.25 -3.98
N PRO A 48 7.23 -14.54 -3.70
CA PRO A 48 8.42 -14.98 -2.98
C PRO A 48 9.66 -14.53 -3.74
N SER A 49 10.52 -13.74 -3.09
CA SER A 49 11.77 -13.24 -3.68
C SER A 49 12.60 -14.39 -4.24
N LYS A 50 12.72 -14.46 -5.57
CA LYS A 50 13.54 -15.47 -6.27
C LYS A 50 15.05 -15.14 -6.26
N LEU A 51 15.43 -14.06 -5.59
CA LEU A 51 16.80 -13.55 -5.51
C LEU A 51 17.34 -13.72 -4.09
N PHE A 52 18.36 -14.56 -3.93
CA PHE A 52 19.14 -14.65 -2.70
C PHE A 52 20.24 -13.59 -2.74
N ALA A 53 20.07 -12.50 -1.98
CA ALA A 53 21.09 -11.46 -1.83
C ALA A 53 21.88 -11.68 -0.53
N PRO A 54 23.22 -11.66 -0.56
CA PRO A 54 24.02 -11.74 0.67
C PRO A 54 23.82 -10.48 1.52
N ALA A 55 23.86 -10.62 2.85
CA ALA A 55 23.64 -9.51 3.78
C ALA A 55 24.76 -8.44 3.76
N GLY A 56 25.83 -8.65 2.98
CA GLY A 56 26.95 -7.71 2.81
C GLY A 56 27.69 -7.88 1.49
N LEU A 57 28.65 -6.98 1.23
CA LEU A 57 29.47 -6.93 0.00
C LEU A 57 30.29 -8.22 -0.23
N ILE A 58 30.59 -8.96 0.83
CA ILE A 58 31.27 -10.26 0.78
C ILE A 58 30.38 -11.31 1.49
N PRO A 59 29.92 -12.34 0.78
CA PRO A 59 29.13 -13.41 1.38
C PRO A 59 29.97 -14.24 2.35
N THR A 60 29.40 -14.50 3.53
CA THR A 60 29.94 -15.41 4.55
C THR A 60 29.96 -16.86 4.04
N ALA A 61 30.73 -17.74 4.70
CA ALA A 61 30.83 -19.14 4.28
C ALA A 61 29.47 -19.86 4.25
N ALA A 62 28.61 -19.57 5.24
CA ALA A 62 27.25 -20.11 5.31
C ALA A 62 26.36 -19.61 4.16
N GLU A 63 26.46 -18.33 3.78
CA GLU A 63 25.71 -17.76 2.65
C GLU A 63 26.17 -18.35 1.31
N ARG A 64 27.46 -18.69 1.16
CA ARG A 64 27.99 -19.35 -0.05
C ARG A 64 27.42 -20.76 -0.23
N GLU A 65 27.27 -21.52 0.85
CA GLU A 65 26.66 -22.85 0.79
C GLU A 65 25.19 -22.77 0.41
N LEU A 66 24.47 -21.79 0.97
CA LEU A 66 23.07 -21.54 0.63
C LEU A 66 22.91 -21.09 -0.84
N GLN A 67 23.80 -20.22 -1.33
CA GLN A 67 23.81 -19.80 -2.73
C GLN A 67 24.11 -20.95 -3.70
N ARG A 68 24.95 -21.93 -3.31
CA ARG A 68 25.18 -23.16 -4.09
C ARG A 68 23.90 -23.99 -4.21
N ARG A 69 23.23 -24.24 -3.09
CA ARG A 69 21.94 -24.96 -3.05
C ARG A 69 20.86 -24.23 -3.86
N TRP A 70 20.88 -22.90 -3.84
CA TRP A 70 19.95 -22.07 -4.63
C TRP A 70 20.21 -22.15 -6.13
N ASN A 71 21.49 -22.19 -6.56
CA ASN A 71 21.87 -22.33 -7.97
C ASN A 71 21.55 -23.71 -8.56
N GLU A 72 21.48 -24.76 -7.73
CA GLU A 72 21.15 -26.12 -8.15
C GLU A 72 19.65 -26.32 -8.44
N LEU A 73 18.78 -25.41 -7.98
CA LEU A 73 17.34 -25.48 -8.22
C LEU A 73 16.99 -25.01 -9.65
N PRO A 74 16.29 -25.84 -10.46
CA PRO A 74 15.85 -25.43 -11.79
C PRO A 74 14.81 -24.30 -11.69
N GLY A 75 15.23 -23.06 -11.96
CA GLY A 75 14.39 -21.86 -11.92
C GLY A 75 15.02 -20.60 -11.30
N SER A 76 16.25 -20.68 -10.78
CA SER A 76 16.93 -19.59 -10.04
C SER A 76 17.94 -18.76 -10.86
N ALA A 77 18.02 -18.97 -12.19
CA ALA A 77 19.04 -18.35 -13.02
C ALA A 77 18.79 -16.86 -13.29
N THR A 78 19.19 -15.99 -12.35
CA THR A 78 19.44 -14.57 -12.66
C THR A 78 20.89 -14.23 -12.32
N LYS A 79 21.71 -14.19 -13.36
CA LYS A 79 23.12 -13.80 -13.39
C LYS A 79 23.33 -12.49 -12.63
N PRO A 80 24.18 -12.42 -11.57
CA PRO A 80 24.42 -11.18 -10.87
C PRO A 80 25.15 -10.18 -11.78
N LEU A 81 24.49 -9.07 -12.10
CA LEU A 81 25.02 -7.95 -12.86
C LEU A 81 25.84 -7.07 -11.91
N GLY A 82 27.13 -7.37 -11.75
CA GLY A 82 28.01 -6.61 -10.85
C GLY A 82 29.50 -6.67 -11.18
N ALA A 83 29.88 -7.03 -12.40
CA ALA A 83 31.28 -7.12 -12.81
C ALA A 83 31.55 -6.36 -14.13
N ARG A 84 31.15 -5.08 -14.20
CA ARG A 84 31.70 -4.17 -15.21
C ARG A 84 32.65 -3.19 -14.49
N LYS A 85 33.93 -3.57 -14.46
CA LYS A 85 35.03 -2.61 -14.34
C LYS A 85 34.89 -1.61 -15.49
N HIS A 86 34.79 -0.33 -15.16
CA HIS A 86 35.42 0.74 -15.93
C HIS A 86 35.69 1.93 -15.04
#